data_AF-L8FQN9-F1
#
_entry.id   AF-L8FQN9-F1
#
_cell.length_a   1.000
_cell.length_b   1.000
_cell.length_c   1.000
_cell.angle_alpha   90.00
_cell.angle_beta   90.00
_cell.angle_gamma   90.00
#
_symmetry.space_group_name_H-M   'P 1'
#
loop_
_entity.id
_entity.type
_entity.pdbx_description
1 polymer ?
#
loop_
_entity_poly.entity_id
_entity_poly.type
_entity_poly.pdbx_seq_one_letter_code
_entity_poly.pdbx_strand_id
1 'polypeptide(L)'
;MIVGGTFFEELGFYYIGPVDGHDMDNLVPILKNAAAITDRPVIVHVVTQKGKGYAPAESSADKLHAVVKFDVVSGQQSKSVSNAPSYTKVFGTELIKRAERDPTIVAITAAMPSGTGLDLFGQAFPTRTYDVGIAEQHAVTFAAGLAADGMKPVCAIYSTFLQRGYDQVVHDVAIQKLPVRFAMDRAGLVGADGATHAGS
;
A
#
# COMPACT_ATOMS: atom_id res chain seq x y z
N MET A 1 -9.80 2.85 -39.05
CA MET A 1 -8.96 2.80 -37.84
C MET A 1 -9.74 1.99 -36.82
N ILE A 2 -9.34 0.76 -36.52
CA ILE A 2 -10.01 -0.05 -35.49
C ILE A 2 -9.49 0.48 -34.16
N VAL A 3 -10.33 1.23 -33.44
CA VAL A 3 -10.04 1.58 -32.05
C VAL A 3 -10.26 0.29 -31.27
N GLY A 4 -9.16 -0.35 -30.83
CA GLY A 4 -9.23 -1.50 -29.93
C GLY A 4 -9.93 -1.11 -28.63
N GLY A 5 -10.56 -2.08 -27.95
CA GLY A 5 -11.24 -1.83 -26.69
C GLY A 5 -10.27 -1.35 -25.61
N THR A 6 -10.79 -0.73 -24.56
CA THR A 6 -10.06 -0.50 -23.32
C THR A 6 -9.58 -1.83 -22.72
N PHE A 7 -8.56 -1.78 -21.85
CA PHE A 7 -8.06 -2.97 -21.15
C PHE A 7 -9.17 -3.81 -20.51
N PHE A 8 -10.20 -3.16 -19.96
CA PHE A 8 -11.33 -3.82 -19.33
C PHE A 8 -12.29 -4.46 -20.34
N GLU A 9 -12.50 -3.83 -21.49
CA GLU A 9 -13.33 -4.39 -22.56
C GLU A 9 -12.71 -5.66 -23.14
N GLU A 10 -11.38 -5.70 -23.27
CA GLU A 10 -10.65 -6.92 -23.67
C GLU A 10 -10.75 -8.04 -22.63
N LEU A 11 -11.01 -7.71 -21.35
CA LEU A 11 -11.32 -8.67 -20.28
C LEU A 11 -12.81 -9.06 -20.22
N GLY A 12 -13.64 -8.54 -21.15
CA GLY A 12 -15.07 -8.85 -21.24
C GLY A 12 -15.97 -7.96 -20.37
N PHE A 13 -15.45 -6.88 -19.78
CA PHE A 13 -16.26 -5.91 -19.03
C PHE A 13 -16.89 -4.89 -19.97
N TYR A 14 -18.09 -4.43 -19.63
CA TYR A 14 -18.60 -3.17 -20.12
C TYR A 14 -17.96 -2.03 -19.33
N TYR A 15 -17.31 -1.09 -20.02
CA TYR A 15 -16.58 -0.02 -19.35
C TYR A 15 -17.31 1.33 -19.53
N ILE A 16 -17.51 2.04 -18.42
CA ILE A 16 -18.13 3.38 -18.38
C ILE A 16 -17.18 4.32 -17.64
N GLY A 17 -16.69 5.36 -18.32
CA GLY A 17 -15.94 6.46 -17.70
C GLY A 17 -14.65 6.86 -18.44
N PRO A 18 -13.79 7.69 -17.82
CA PRO A 18 -13.91 8.22 -16.46
C PRO A 18 -15.11 9.18 -16.30
N VAL A 19 -15.78 9.14 -15.14
CA VAL A 19 -16.86 10.05 -14.76
C VAL A 19 -16.49 10.83 -13.49
N ASP A 20 -16.97 12.06 -13.35
CA ASP A 20 -16.77 12.85 -12.12
C ASP A 20 -17.59 12.23 -10.97
N GLY A 21 -16.90 11.81 -9.91
CA GLY A 21 -17.52 11.23 -8.72
C GLY A 21 -18.17 12.23 -7.77
N HIS A 22 -18.02 13.53 -8.03
CA HIS A 22 -18.63 14.60 -7.22
C HIS A 22 -19.87 15.22 -7.86
N ASP A 23 -20.24 14.77 -9.05
CA ASP A 23 -21.45 15.20 -9.76
C ASP A 23 -22.55 14.14 -9.61
N MET A 24 -23.42 14.34 -8.61
CA MET A 24 -24.49 13.40 -8.31
C MET A 24 -25.60 13.37 -9.36
N ASP A 25 -25.83 14.49 -10.06
CA ASP A 25 -26.84 14.58 -11.10
C ASP A 25 -26.48 13.69 -12.29
N ASN A 26 -25.19 13.56 -12.59
CA ASN A 26 -24.67 12.64 -13.60
C ASN A 26 -24.42 11.23 -13.06
N LEU A 27 -23.89 11.08 -11.84
CA LEU A 27 -23.48 9.77 -11.31
C LEU A 27 -24.68 8.84 -11.06
N VAL A 28 -25.80 9.36 -10.54
CA VAL A 28 -26.98 8.54 -10.20
C VAL A 28 -27.61 7.88 -11.44
N PRO A 29 -27.91 8.60 -12.55
CA PRO A 29 -28.38 7.97 -13.78
C PRO A 29 -27.39 6.95 -14.36
N ILE A 30 -26.09 7.25 -14.33
CA ILE A 30 -25.04 6.34 -14.83
C ILE A 30 -25.06 5.02 -14.06
N LEU A 31 -25.10 5.08 -12.72
CA LEU A 31 -25.15 3.88 -11.88
C LEU A 31 -26.45 3.08 -12.08
N LYS A 32 -27.59 3.76 -12.26
CA LYS A 32 -28.87 3.08 -12.58
C LYS A 32 -28.81 2.35 -13.92
N ASN A 33 -28.25 2.99 -14.94
CA ASN A 33 -28.08 2.38 -16.27
C ASN A 33 -27.09 1.21 -16.21
N ALA A 34 -25.98 1.36 -15.50
CA ALA A 34 -25.00 0.29 -15.29
C ALA A 34 -25.62 -0.92 -14.59
N ALA A 35 -26.43 -0.70 -13.55
CA ALA A 35 -27.11 -1.76 -12.81
C ALA A 35 -28.19 -2.49 -13.62
N ALA A 36 -28.73 -1.87 -14.68
CA ALA A 36 -29.70 -2.50 -15.58
C ALA A 36 -29.05 -3.46 -16.59
N ILE A 37 -27.72 -3.41 -16.76
CA ILE A 37 -26.97 -4.33 -17.61
C ILE A 37 -26.80 -5.65 -16.86
N THR A 38 -27.34 -6.73 -17.43
CA THR A 38 -27.39 -8.05 -16.78
C THR A 38 -26.69 -9.15 -17.58
N ASP A 39 -26.26 -8.85 -18.81
CA ASP A 39 -25.64 -9.80 -19.74
C ASP A 39 -24.11 -9.84 -19.65
N ARG A 40 -23.48 -8.91 -18.91
CA ARG A 40 -22.03 -8.83 -18.73
C ARG A 40 -21.63 -8.03 -17.47
N PRO A 41 -20.42 -8.23 -16.93
CA PRO A 41 -19.88 -7.41 -15.85
C PRO A 41 -19.68 -5.94 -16.29
N VAL A 42 -19.88 -4.99 -15.39
CA VAL A 42 -19.73 -3.55 -15.68
C VAL A 42 -18.70 -2.92 -14.75
N ILE A 43 -17.82 -2.09 -15.30
CA ILE A 43 -16.90 -1.22 -14.56
C ILE A 43 -17.31 0.22 -14.80
N VAL A 44 -17.64 0.93 -13.72
CA VAL A 44 -17.81 2.39 -13.74
C VAL A 44 -16.56 3.02 -13.13
N HIS A 45 -15.74 3.64 -13.97
CA HIS A 45 -14.54 4.36 -13.56
C HIS A 45 -14.91 5.74 -13.05
N VAL A 46 -15.00 5.88 -11.73
CA VAL A 46 -15.34 7.13 -11.06
C VAL A 46 -14.08 7.83 -10.55
N VAL A 47 -13.88 9.08 -10.93
CA VAL A 47 -12.77 9.92 -10.48
C VAL A 47 -13.20 10.72 -9.26
N THR A 48 -12.48 10.57 -8.15
CA THR A 48 -12.79 11.24 -6.87
C THR A 48 -11.58 12.02 -6.35
N GLN A 49 -11.80 12.81 -5.29
CA GLN A 49 -10.76 13.56 -4.58
C GLN A 49 -10.75 13.06 -3.13
N LYS A 50 -9.64 12.47 -2.70
CA LYS A 50 -9.49 11.98 -1.32
C LYS A 50 -9.57 13.15 -0.34
N GLY A 51 -10.44 13.04 0.65
CA GLY A 51 -10.71 14.11 1.61
C GLY A 51 -11.71 15.18 1.15
N LYS A 52 -12.36 15.01 -0.02
CA LYS A 52 -13.30 16.00 -0.58
C LYS A 52 -14.31 16.48 0.46
N GLY A 53 -14.51 17.80 0.51
CA GLY A 53 -15.48 18.45 1.39
C GLY A 53 -14.93 18.75 2.78
N TYR A 54 -13.69 18.36 3.08
CA TYR A 54 -13.03 18.66 4.35
C TYR A 54 -11.64 19.25 4.12
N ALA A 55 -11.54 20.58 4.18
CA ALA A 55 -10.32 21.32 3.83
C ALA A 55 -9.04 20.83 4.55
N PRO A 56 -9.06 20.47 5.86
CA PRO A 56 -7.90 19.87 6.51
C PRO A 56 -7.47 18.53 5.90
N ALA A 57 -8.40 17.68 5.46
CA ALA A 57 -8.06 16.47 4.71
C ALA A 57 -7.55 16.80 3.31
N GLU A 58 -8.21 17.68 2.56
CA GLU A 58 -7.79 18.00 1.20
C GLU A 58 -6.38 18.60 1.13
N SER A 59 -5.96 19.32 2.17
CA SER A 59 -4.63 19.95 2.28
C SER A 59 -3.55 19.07 2.89
N SER A 60 -3.89 18.03 3.67
CA SER A 60 -2.91 17.10 4.24
C SER A 60 -2.20 16.27 3.15
N ALA A 61 -0.95 15.88 3.39
CA ALA A 61 -0.17 15.04 2.46
C ALA A 61 -0.78 13.63 2.30
N ASP A 62 -1.24 13.03 3.40
CA ASP A 62 -1.87 11.70 3.44
C ASP A 62 -3.40 11.73 3.24
N LYS A 63 -3.96 12.95 3.19
CA LYS A 63 -5.39 13.24 3.17
C LYS A 63 -6.13 12.74 4.41
N LEU A 64 -5.48 12.82 5.57
CA LEU A 64 -5.97 12.31 6.86
C LEU A 64 -6.37 10.83 6.77
N HIS A 65 -5.47 10.02 6.20
CA HIS A 65 -5.67 8.58 6.13
C HIS A 65 -5.52 7.98 7.54
N ALA A 66 -6.53 7.22 7.99
CA ALA A 66 -6.49 6.48 9.25
C ALA A 66 -6.08 7.33 10.46
N VAL A 67 -6.71 8.51 10.63
CA VAL A 67 -6.42 9.39 11.76
C VAL A 67 -7.08 8.92 13.05
N VAL A 68 -6.37 9.13 14.18
CA VAL A 68 -6.95 8.99 15.52
C VAL A 68 -7.93 10.12 15.79
N LYS A 69 -8.65 10.07 16.92
CA LYS A 69 -9.56 11.14 17.37
C LYS A 69 -8.89 12.53 17.21
N PHE A 70 -9.59 13.41 16.50
CA PHE A 70 -9.12 14.75 16.16
C PHE A 70 -10.25 15.75 16.33
N ASP A 71 -9.88 17.02 16.45
CA ASP A 71 -10.84 18.13 16.45
C ASP A 71 -11.32 18.39 15.02
N VAL A 72 -12.62 18.27 14.79
CA VAL A 72 -13.21 18.34 13.43
C VAL A 72 -13.07 19.73 12.83
N VAL A 73 -13.04 20.79 13.62
CA VAL A 73 -12.94 22.17 13.10
C VAL A 73 -11.52 22.47 12.63
N SER A 74 -10.52 22.09 13.43
CA SER A 74 -9.11 22.43 13.21
C SER A 74 -8.29 21.32 12.52
N GLY A 75 -8.79 20.09 12.49
CA GLY A 75 -8.05 18.91 12.04
C GLY A 75 -6.99 18.42 13.01
N GLN A 76 -6.84 19.05 14.19
CA GLN A 76 -5.76 18.72 15.13
C GLN A 76 -5.99 17.38 15.83
N GLN A 77 -5.01 16.49 15.74
CA GLN A 77 -5.01 15.20 16.44
C GLN A 77 -4.43 15.36 17.84
N SER A 78 -5.14 14.88 18.87
CA SER A 78 -4.55 14.78 20.21
C SER A 78 -3.78 13.46 20.32
N LYS A 79 -2.48 13.48 20.04
CA LYS A 79 -1.61 12.32 20.31
C LYS A 79 -0.97 12.47 21.68
N SER A 80 -1.12 11.45 22.52
CA SER A 80 -0.31 11.34 23.74
C SER A 80 1.16 11.26 23.35
N VAL A 81 2.00 12.09 23.97
CA VAL A 81 3.45 12.05 23.75
C VAL A 81 3.97 10.73 24.28
N SER A 82 4.43 9.85 23.38
CA SER A 82 5.11 8.61 23.76
C SER A 82 6.48 8.94 24.36
N ASN A 83 6.85 8.25 25.43
CA ASN A 83 8.18 8.33 26.05
C ASN A 83 9.23 7.47 25.31
N ALA A 84 8.80 6.63 24.36
CA ALA A 84 9.68 5.76 23.57
C ALA A 84 9.43 5.94 22.06
N PRO A 85 10.46 5.77 21.21
CA PRO A 85 10.27 5.77 19.77
C PRO A 85 9.45 4.54 19.32
N SER A 86 8.71 4.67 18.23
CA SER A 86 8.02 3.51 17.64
C SER A 86 9.00 2.51 17.04
N TYR A 87 8.64 1.21 17.06
CA TYR A 87 9.41 0.16 16.38
C TYR A 87 9.69 0.52 14.91
N THR A 88 8.69 1.04 14.21
CA THR A 88 8.78 1.54 12.84
C THR A 88 9.89 2.58 12.65
N LYS A 89 9.97 3.58 13.54
CA LYS A 89 10.99 4.62 13.46
C LYS A 89 12.38 4.07 13.77
N VAL A 90 12.49 3.19 14.76
CA VAL A 90 13.76 2.53 15.11
C VAL A 90 14.24 1.66 13.94
N PHE A 91 13.36 0.86 13.35
CA PHE A 91 13.66 0.02 12.18
C PHE A 91 14.15 0.86 10.99
N GLY A 92 13.40 1.87 10.56
CA GLY A 92 13.77 2.70 9.40
C GLY A 92 15.13 3.38 9.60
N THR A 93 15.35 3.97 10.78
CA THR A 93 16.63 4.64 11.11
C THR A 93 17.80 3.67 11.10
N GLU A 94 17.63 2.46 11.66
CA GLU A 94 18.69 1.46 11.71
C GLU A 94 18.97 0.83 10.35
N LEU A 95 17.93 0.64 9.53
CA LEU A 95 18.09 0.15 8.16
C LEU A 95 18.90 1.12 7.30
N ILE A 96 18.67 2.44 7.44
CA ILE A 96 19.44 3.48 6.76
C ILE A 96 20.93 3.36 7.13
N LYS A 97 21.26 3.31 8.42
CA LYS A 97 22.66 3.17 8.89
C LYS A 97 23.37 1.94 8.32
N ARG A 98 22.63 0.84 8.15
CA ARG A 98 23.17 -0.38 7.53
C ARG A 98 23.40 -0.20 6.04
N ALA A 99 22.45 0.41 5.33
CA ALA A 99 22.54 0.66 3.90
C ALA A 99 23.54 1.76 3.51
N GLU A 100 23.95 2.63 4.43
CA GLU A 100 25.09 3.55 4.26
C GLU A 100 26.41 2.79 4.10
N ARG A 101 26.54 1.64 4.76
CA ARG A 101 27.76 0.82 4.79
C ARG A 101 27.73 -0.32 3.79
N ASP A 102 26.55 -0.62 3.24
CA ASP A 102 26.34 -1.72 2.32
C ASP A 102 25.46 -1.29 1.13
N PRO A 103 26.05 -1.10 -0.07
CA PRO A 103 25.32 -0.68 -1.25
C PRO A 103 24.31 -1.75 -1.72
N THR A 104 24.48 -3.01 -1.33
CA THR A 104 23.63 -4.12 -1.76
C THR A 104 22.31 -4.21 -1.00
N ILE A 105 22.13 -3.44 0.09
CA ILE A 105 20.87 -3.39 0.82
C ILE A 105 19.85 -2.55 0.04
N VAL A 106 18.68 -3.15 -0.18
CA VAL A 106 17.51 -2.52 -0.80
C VAL A 106 16.28 -2.74 0.08
N ALA A 107 15.35 -1.79 0.03
CA ALA A 107 14.12 -1.83 0.80
C ALA A 107 12.90 -2.01 -0.13
N ILE A 108 12.00 -2.91 0.25
CA ILE A 108 10.77 -3.21 -0.51
C ILE A 108 9.58 -3.03 0.44
N THR A 109 8.55 -2.32 -0.01
CA THR A 109 7.25 -2.18 0.67
C THR A 109 6.12 -2.51 -0.29
N ALA A 110 4.96 -2.89 0.26
CA ALA A 110 3.72 -3.07 -0.49
C ALA A 110 2.74 -1.93 -0.12
N ALA A 111 2.88 -0.75 -0.73
CA ALA A 111 2.09 0.46 -0.50
C ALA A 111 2.06 1.00 0.94
N MET A 112 3.03 0.61 1.79
CA MET A 112 3.06 1.02 3.20
C MET A 112 4.33 1.78 3.61
N PRO A 113 4.87 2.74 2.84
CA PRO A 113 6.17 3.35 3.14
C PRO A 113 6.21 4.00 4.53
N SER A 114 5.23 4.84 4.88
CA SER A 114 5.14 5.45 6.21
C SER A 114 4.74 4.45 7.30
N GLY A 115 3.94 3.45 6.91
CA GLY A 115 3.50 2.37 7.78
C GLY A 115 4.65 1.50 8.28
N THR A 116 5.66 1.27 7.45
CA THR A 116 6.82 0.39 7.73
C THR A 116 8.12 1.16 7.94
N GLY A 117 8.09 2.50 7.90
CA GLY A 117 9.27 3.35 8.11
C GLY A 117 10.22 3.39 6.91
N LEU A 118 9.78 2.86 5.76
CA LEU A 118 10.52 2.90 4.49
C LEU A 118 10.32 4.22 3.74
N ASP A 119 9.42 5.10 4.18
CA ASP A 119 9.41 6.51 3.76
C ASP A 119 10.73 7.21 4.11
N LEU A 120 11.28 6.96 5.30
CA LEU A 120 12.59 7.47 5.71
C LEU A 120 13.71 6.90 4.82
N PHE A 121 13.65 5.59 4.55
CA PHE A 121 14.65 4.93 3.71
C PHE A 121 14.58 5.44 2.25
N GLY A 122 13.38 5.66 1.73
CA GLY A 122 13.14 6.23 0.39
C GLY A 122 13.66 7.66 0.24
N GLN A 123 13.61 8.47 1.29
CA GLN A 123 14.21 9.81 1.29
C GLN A 123 15.74 9.73 1.22
N ALA A 124 16.36 8.80 1.95
CA ALA A 124 17.81 8.63 1.98
C ALA A 124 18.36 7.94 0.72
N PHE A 125 17.65 6.92 0.21
CA PHE A 125 18.08 6.04 -0.87
C PHE A 125 16.94 5.78 -1.89
N PRO A 126 16.52 6.80 -2.65
CA PRO A 126 15.39 6.68 -3.57
C PRO A 126 15.59 5.62 -4.65
N THR A 127 16.83 5.39 -5.09
CA THR A 127 17.16 4.38 -6.12
C THR A 127 17.24 2.95 -5.58
N ARG A 128 17.12 2.75 -4.26
CA ARG A 128 17.18 1.45 -3.58
C ARG A 128 15.91 1.14 -2.79
N THR A 129 14.83 1.86 -3.09
CA THR A 129 13.53 1.72 -2.42
C THR A 129 12.49 1.38 -3.47
N TYR A 130 11.77 0.30 -3.25
CA TYR A 130 10.75 -0.19 -4.18
C TYR A 130 9.40 -0.27 -3.46
N ASP A 131 8.43 0.49 -3.96
CA ASP A 131 7.03 0.34 -3.59
C ASP A 131 6.33 -0.40 -4.72
N VAL A 132 5.90 -1.64 -4.45
CA VAL A 132 5.25 -2.49 -5.44
C VAL A 132 3.73 -2.32 -5.47
N GLY A 133 3.17 -1.34 -4.75
CA GLY A 133 1.74 -1.20 -4.55
C GLY A 133 1.17 -2.25 -3.58
N ILE A 134 -0.15 -2.43 -3.54
CA ILE A 134 -0.82 -3.42 -2.68
C ILE A 134 -0.70 -4.81 -3.35
N ALA A 135 0.52 -5.33 -3.39
CA ALA A 135 0.88 -6.57 -4.07
C ALA A 135 1.92 -7.35 -3.26
N GLU A 136 1.52 -7.88 -2.11
CA GLU A 136 2.43 -8.56 -1.18
C GLU A 136 3.08 -9.80 -1.80
N GLN A 137 2.37 -10.59 -2.61
CA GLN A 137 2.96 -11.70 -3.34
C GLN A 137 4.12 -11.21 -4.23
N HIS A 138 3.90 -10.12 -4.96
CA HIS A 138 4.93 -9.54 -5.81
C HIS A 138 6.10 -9.02 -4.98
N ALA A 139 5.87 -8.37 -3.83
CA ALA A 139 6.93 -7.91 -2.94
C ALA A 139 7.86 -9.06 -2.52
N VAL A 140 7.30 -10.22 -2.15
CA VAL A 140 8.07 -11.39 -1.72
C VAL A 140 8.87 -11.99 -2.88
N THR A 141 8.24 -12.27 -4.02
CA THR A 141 8.93 -12.86 -5.18
C THR A 141 9.96 -11.89 -5.78
N PHE A 142 9.68 -10.59 -5.76
CA PHE A 142 10.62 -9.55 -6.19
C PHE A 142 11.86 -9.53 -5.28
N ALA A 143 11.66 -9.62 -3.96
CA ALA A 143 12.77 -9.78 -3.01
C ALA A 143 13.55 -11.07 -3.28
N ALA A 144 12.89 -12.19 -3.58
CA ALA A 144 13.57 -13.43 -3.97
C ALA A 144 14.49 -13.22 -5.19
N GLY A 145 13.97 -12.60 -6.25
CA GLY A 145 14.75 -12.31 -7.47
C GLY A 145 15.98 -11.43 -7.19
N LEU A 146 15.83 -10.35 -6.42
CA LEU A 146 16.96 -9.50 -6.03
C LEU A 146 17.98 -10.26 -5.19
N ALA A 147 17.54 -11.11 -4.26
CA ALA A 147 18.42 -11.92 -3.44
C ALA A 147 19.21 -12.95 -4.26
N ALA A 148 18.58 -13.55 -5.28
CA ALA A 148 19.22 -14.46 -6.20
C ALA A 148 20.31 -13.78 -7.05
N ASP A 149 20.15 -12.49 -7.36
CA ASP A 149 21.13 -11.66 -8.07
C ASP A 149 22.17 -11.01 -7.14
N GLY A 150 22.25 -11.44 -5.88
CA GLY A 150 23.29 -11.02 -4.93
C GLY A 150 22.97 -9.76 -4.12
N MET A 151 21.78 -9.18 -4.25
CA MET A 151 21.32 -8.08 -3.40
C MET A 151 20.90 -8.60 -2.01
N LYS A 152 20.77 -7.68 -1.05
CA LYS A 152 20.31 -7.95 0.32
C LYS A 152 18.97 -7.28 0.58
N PRO A 153 17.87 -7.83 0.05
CA PRO A 153 16.56 -7.20 0.17
C PRO A 153 16.02 -7.30 1.59
N VAL A 154 15.47 -6.18 2.05
CA VAL A 154 14.64 -6.08 3.24
C VAL A 154 13.21 -5.78 2.80
N CYS A 155 12.36 -6.80 2.85
CA CYS A 155 10.93 -6.69 2.58
C CYS A 155 10.21 -6.30 3.88
N ALA A 156 9.85 -5.02 4.00
CA ALA A 156 9.12 -4.51 5.15
C ALA A 156 7.61 -4.54 4.87
N ILE A 157 6.89 -5.30 5.68
CA ILE A 157 5.47 -5.64 5.44
C ILE A 157 4.77 -5.81 6.79
N TYR A 158 3.46 -5.59 6.86
CA TYR A 158 2.75 -5.91 8.09
C TYR A 158 2.57 -7.41 8.23
N SER A 159 2.57 -7.91 9.46
CA SER A 159 2.41 -9.33 9.75
C SER A 159 1.12 -9.91 9.15
N THR A 160 -0.01 -9.21 9.29
CA THR A 160 -1.29 -9.63 8.70
C THR A 160 -1.23 -9.70 7.17
N PHE A 161 -0.55 -8.77 6.51
CA PHE A 161 -0.51 -8.72 5.04
C PHE A 161 0.48 -9.73 4.45
N LEU A 162 1.53 -10.14 5.19
CA LEU A 162 2.41 -11.21 4.74
C LEU A 162 1.66 -12.54 4.53
N GLN A 163 0.48 -12.73 5.13
CA GLN A 163 -0.39 -13.88 4.86
C GLN A 163 -0.71 -14.03 3.37
N ARG A 164 -0.83 -12.91 2.61
CA ARG A 164 -1.03 -12.94 1.15
C ARG A 164 0.16 -13.54 0.41
N GLY A 165 1.38 -13.30 0.90
CA GLY A 165 2.64 -13.77 0.31
C GLY A 165 3.14 -15.12 0.83
N TYR A 166 2.30 -15.87 1.57
CA TYR A 166 2.74 -17.10 2.26
C TYR A 166 3.38 -18.12 1.30
N ASP A 167 2.72 -18.39 0.17
CA ASP A 167 3.24 -19.34 -0.82
C ASP A 167 4.57 -18.86 -1.41
N GLN A 168 4.70 -17.55 -1.69
CA GLN A 168 5.95 -16.97 -2.22
C GLN A 168 7.10 -17.05 -1.19
N VAL A 169 6.80 -16.92 0.11
CA VAL A 169 7.83 -17.13 1.16
C VAL A 169 8.33 -18.57 1.13
N VAL A 170 7.43 -19.54 1.01
CA VAL A 170 7.80 -20.96 0.98
C VAL A 170 8.50 -21.31 -0.34
N HIS A 171 7.82 -21.10 -1.45
CA HIS A 171 8.24 -21.55 -2.76
C HIS A 171 9.41 -20.74 -3.33
N ASP A 172 9.30 -19.42 -3.35
CA ASP A 172 10.26 -18.57 -4.06
C ASP A 172 11.48 -18.24 -3.20
N VAL A 173 11.33 -18.17 -1.86
CA VAL A 173 12.41 -17.81 -0.94
C VAL A 173 13.01 -19.03 -0.24
N ALA A 174 12.21 -19.80 0.50
CA ALA A 174 12.71 -20.79 1.44
C ALA A 174 13.32 -22.03 0.76
N ILE A 175 12.70 -22.56 -0.31
CA ILE A 175 13.21 -23.73 -1.05
C ILE A 175 14.64 -23.47 -1.56
N GLN A 176 14.89 -22.27 -2.07
CA GLN A 176 16.20 -21.86 -2.60
C GLN A 176 17.16 -21.32 -1.52
N LYS A 177 16.71 -21.23 -0.26
CA LYS A 177 17.47 -20.67 0.88
C LYS A 177 17.99 -19.25 0.61
N LEU A 178 17.17 -18.42 -0.04
CA LEU A 178 17.57 -17.07 -0.41
C LEU A 178 17.64 -16.14 0.81
N PRO A 179 18.63 -15.22 0.88
CA PRO A 179 18.87 -14.36 2.03
C PRO A 179 17.93 -13.14 2.10
N VAL A 180 16.62 -13.35 1.93
CA VAL A 180 15.58 -12.32 2.07
C VAL A 180 15.32 -12.03 3.54
N ARG A 181 15.27 -10.75 3.93
CA ARG A 181 14.93 -10.33 5.29
C ARG A 181 13.52 -9.78 5.32
N PHE A 182 12.64 -10.40 6.09
CA PHE A 182 11.29 -9.90 6.35
C PHE A 182 11.30 -9.05 7.62
N ALA A 183 11.01 -7.75 7.47
CA ALA A 183 10.78 -6.86 8.59
C ALA A 183 9.27 -6.73 8.82
N MET A 184 8.75 -7.54 9.75
CA MET A 184 7.31 -7.67 9.99
C MET A 184 6.86 -6.66 11.05
N ASP A 185 6.28 -5.55 10.60
CA ASP A 185 5.66 -4.57 11.49
C ASP A 185 4.22 -5.01 11.86
N ARG A 186 3.59 -4.40 12.88
CA ARG A 186 2.22 -4.73 13.33
C ARG A 186 2.00 -6.22 13.64
N ALA A 187 3.01 -6.89 14.20
CA ALA A 187 2.87 -8.26 14.69
C ALA A 187 2.01 -8.31 15.96
N GLY A 188 1.13 -9.32 16.04
CA GLY A 188 0.18 -9.49 17.14
C GLY A 188 -1.10 -8.66 17.00
N LEU A 189 -1.73 -8.36 18.14
CA LEU A 189 -2.97 -7.58 18.18
C LEU A 189 -2.69 -6.09 17.94
N VAL A 190 -3.43 -5.50 17.00
CA VAL A 190 -3.26 -4.09 16.57
C VAL A 190 -4.32 -3.13 17.12
N GLY A 191 -5.30 -3.65 17.86
CA GLY A 191 -6.32 -2.85 18.52
C GLY A 191 -7.48 -2.47 17.60
N ALA A 192 -7.58 -1.18 17.25
CA ALA A 192 -8.77 -0.60 16.62
C ALA A 192 -9.07 -1.16 15.22
N ASP A 193 -8.04 -1.60 14.48
CA ASP A 193 -8.21 -2.18 13.14
C ASP A 193 -8.82 -3.59 13.16
N GLY A 194 -8.96 -4.20 14.34
CA GLY A 194 -9.72 -5.42 14.57
C GLY A 194 -9.11 -6.69 13.97
N ALA A 195 -9.95 -7.73 13.86
CA ALA A 195 -9.52 -9.08 13.48
C ALA A 195 -8.92 -9.19 12.08
N THR A 196 -9.29 -8.30 11.15
CA THR A 196 -8.75 -8.33 9.78
C THR A 196 -7.31 -7.82 9.70
N HIS A 197 -6.83 -7.09 10.72
CA HIS A 197 -5.50 -6.50 10.75
C HIS A 197 -4.59 -7.06 11.85
N ALA A 198 -5.12 -7.91 12.72
CA ALA A 198 -4.31 -8.60 13.72
C ALA A 198 -3.34 -9.58 13.03
N GLY A 199 -2.04 -9.34 13.18
CA GLY A 199 -0.97 -10.21 12.72
C GLY A 199 -0.66 -11.31 13.75
N SER A 200 -1.68 -12.04 14.18
CA SER A 200 -1.62 -13.04 15.25
C SER A 200 -1.82 -14.46 14.74
#